data_AF-A0A4P5SQR4-F1
#
_entry.id   AF-A0A4P5SQR4-F1
#
_cell.length_a   1.000
_cell.length_b   1.000
_cell.length_c   1.000
_cell.angle_alpha   90.00
_cell.angle_beta   90.00
_cell.angle_gamma   90.00
#
_symmetry.space_group_name_H-M   'P 1'
#
loop_
_entity.id
_entity.type
_entity.pdbx_description
1 polymer ?
#
loop_
_entity_poly.entity_id
_entity_poly.type
_entity_poly.pdbx_seq_one_letter_code
_entity_poly.pdbx_strand_id
1 'polypeptide(L)'
;MSPNTLGFGAGTIYNSMIFAAPDNAVEIPSYVRVDAAAYLKINERISGQINVENIGGAKYWVSAHRNNLITPGAPRSALVTLNVKF
;
A
#
# COMPACT_ATOMS: atom_id res chain seq x y z
N MET A 1 -5.21 -10.68 -23.83
CA MET A 1 -4.80 -11.66 -22.81
C MET A 1 -5.69 -12.89 -22.90
N SER A 2 -5.09 -14.06 -23.14
CA SER A 2 -5.77 -15.35 -23.23
C SER A 2 -6.40 -15.76 -21.89
N PRO A 3 -7.39 -16.67 -21.87
CA PRO A 3 -7.80 -17.36 -20.65
C PRO A 3 -6.57 -17.93 -19.91
N ASN A 4 -6.57 -17.90 -18.57
CA ASN A 4 -5.48 -18.35 -17.69
C ASN A 4 -4.22 -17.46 -17.68
N THR A 5 -4.36 -16.16 -17.97
CA THR A 5 -3.23 -15.22 -17.82
C THR A 5 -3.04 -14.86 -16.35
N LEU A 6 -1.82 -15.03 -15.85
CA LEU A 6 -1.36 -14.57 -14.54
C LEU A 6 -0.52 -13.30 -14.70
N GLY A 7 -0.74 -12.31 -13.84
CA GLY A 7 0.02 -11.07 -13.79
C GLY A 7 0.41 -10.71 -12.35
N PHE A 8 1.51 -9.99 -12.20
CA PHE A 8 2.01 -9.55 -10.90
C PHE A 8 2.42 -8.08 -10.94
N GLY A 9 2.28 -7.40 -9.81
CA GLY A 9 2.78 -6.05 -9.59
C GLY A 9 3.43 -5.95 -8.21
N ALA A 10 4.45 -5.12 -8.09
CA ALA A 10 5.08 -4.79 -6.82
C ALA A 10 5.42 -3.30 -6.80
N GLY A 11 5.37 -2.69 -5.62
CA GLY A 11 5.66 -1.28 -5.40
C GLY A 11 6.43 -1.07 -4.11
N THR A 12 7.29 -0.06 -4.10
CA THR A 12 8.00 0.37 -2.89
C THR A 12 7.85 1.88 -2.73
N ILE A 13 7.58 2.31 -1.51
CA ILE A 13 7.48 3.71 -1.11
C ILE A 13 8.54 3.93 -0.05
N TYR A 14 9.42 4.90 -0.29
CA TYR A 14 10.36 5.40 0.70
C TYR A 14 10.04 6.85 1.02
N ASN A 15 9.93 7.17 2.31
CA ASN A 15 9.90 8.55 2.78
C ASN A 15 11.05 8.76 3.76
N SER A 16 11.79 9.85 3.56
CA SER A 16 12.83 10.27 4.49
C SER A 16 12.22 10.80 5.78
N MET A 17 13.09 10.98 6.78
CA MET A 17 12.71 11.67 8.01
C MET A 17 12.25 13.10 7.70
N ILE A 18 11.26 13.56 8.45
CA ILE A 18 10.76 14.94 8.42
C ILE A 18 10.48 15.44 9.84
N PHE A 19 10.44 16.76 10.03
CA PHE A 19 9.88 17.35 11.24
C PHE A 19 8.39 17.63 11.06
N ALA A 20 7.60 17.45 12.12
CA ALA A 20 6.14 17.64 12.10
C ALA A 20 5.73 19.13 12.02
N ALA A 21 6.63 20.05 12.38
CA ALA A 21 6.42 21.50 12.33
C ALA A 21 7.77 22.24 12.17
N PRO A 22 7.76 23.55 11.80
CA PRO A 22 8.98 24.34 11.59
C PRO A 22 9.85 24.57 12.83
N ASP A 23 9.32 24.29 14.04
CA ASP A 23 10.06 24.39 15.30
C ASP A 23 11.03 23.20 15.53
N ASN A 24 10.97 22.18 14.66
CA ASN A 24 11.78 20.97 14.72
C ASN A 24 11.69 20.19 16.04
N ALA A 25 10.59 20.34 16.79
CA ALA A 25 10.47 19.72 18.11
C ALA A 25 10.05 18.24 18.06
N VAL A 26 9.38 17.80 16.98
CA VAL A 26 8.91 16.42 16.80
C VAL A 26 9.39 15.87 15.48
N GLU A 27 10.17 14.79 15.54
CA GLU A 27 10.69 14.06 14.39
C GLU A 27 9.75 12.92 13.99
N ILE A 28 9.53 12.77 12.69
CA ILE A 28 8.83 11.63 12.08
C ILE A 28 9.89 10.80 11.36
N PRO A 29 10.15 9.57 11.81
CA PRO A 29 11.25 8.78 11.27
C PRO A 29 10.97 8.34 9.85
N SER A 30 12.04 8.06 9.11
CA SER A 30 11.95 7.51 7.77
C SER A 30 11.30 6.12 7.77
N TYR A 31 10.69 5.75 6.65
CA TYR A 31 10.11 4.43 6.49
C TYR A 31 10.19 3.94 5.05
N VAL A 32 10.15 2.61 4.91
CA VAL A 32 9.97 1.91 3.64
C VAL A 32 8.69 1.09 3.75
N ARG A 33 7.78 1.25 2.78
CA ARG A 33 6.57 0.43 2.63
C ARG A 33 6.65 -0.33 1.31
N VAL A 34 6.35 -1.62 1.36
CA VAL A 34 6.33 -2.50 0.19
C VAL A 34 4.92 -3.05 0.01
N ASP A 35 4.42 -2.96 -1.22
CA ASP A 35 3.10 -3.42 -1.63
C ASP A 35 3.25 -4.40 -2.80
N ALA A 36 2.32 -5.33 -2.93
CA ALA A 36 2.29 -6.26 -4.07
C ALA A 36 0.87 -6.62 -4.46
N ALA A 37 0.71 -7.03 -5.72
CA ALA A 37 -0.54 -7.48 -6.28
C ALA A 37 -0.33 -8.68 -7.20
N ALA A 38 -1.31 -9.59 -7.21
CA ALA A 38 -1.40 -10.67 -8.18
C ALA A 38 -2.78 -10.64 -8.85
N TYR A 39 -2.79 -10.89 -10.16
CA TYR A 39 -3.95 -10.79 -11.03
C TYR A 39 -4.11 -12.09 -11.79
N LEU A 40 -5.32 -12.64 -11.82
CA LEU A 40 -5.61 -13.88 -12.54
C LEU A 40 -6.84 -13.71 -13.41
N LYS A 41 -6.69 -13.94 -14.71
CA LYS A 41 -7.83 -14.11 -15.63
C LYS A 41 -8.24 -15.59 -15.63
N ILE A 42 -9.34 -15.91 -14.95
CA ILE A 42 -9.85 -17.29 -14.83
C ILE A 42 -10.48 -17.71 -16.16
N ASN A 43 -11.32 -16.86 -16.75
CA ASN A 43 -11.87 -17.07 -18.09
C ASN A 43 -12.21 -15.71 -18.73
N GLU A 44 -12.94 -15.69 -19.85
CA GLU A 44 -13.30 -14.44 -20.55
C GLU A 44 -14.24 -13.54 -19.75
N ARG A 45 -15.01 -14.12 -18.83
CA ARG A 45 -16.01 -13.43 -18.00
C ARG A 45 -15.56 -13.17 -16.58
N ILE A 46 -14.62 -13.96 -16.06
CA ILE A 46 -14.23 -13.92 -14.64
C ILE A 46 -12.74 -13.63 -14.49
N SER A 47 -12.41 -12.64 -13.66
CA SER A 47 -11.04 -12.38 -13.23
C SER A 47 -10.95 -12.08 -11.73
N GLY A 48 -9.87 -12.50 -11.10
CA GLY A 48 -9.56 -12.25 -9.70
C GLY A 48 -8.30 -11.40 -9.54
N GLN A 49 -8.21 -10.70 -8.41
CA GLN A 49 -7.03 -9.96 -8.00
C GLN A 49 -6.88 -10.02 -6.48
N ILE A 50 -5.64 -10.09 -6.01
CA ILE A 50 -5.29 -9.81 -4.62
C ILE A 50 -4.28 -8.67 -4.57
N ASN A 51 -4.51 -7.73 -3.67
CA ASN A 51 -3.58 -6.65 -3.34
C ASN A 51 -3.21 -6.80 -1.88
N VAL A 52 -1.92 -6.74 -1.57
CA VAL A 52 -1.41 -6.74 -0.20
C VAL A 52 -0.61 -5.45 -0.02
N GLU A 53 -1.07 -4.63 0.91
CA GLU A 53 -0.43 -3.37 1.27
C GLU A 53 0.38 -3.54 2.55
N ASN A 54 1.50 -2.83 2.63
CA ASN A 54 2.39 -2.81 3.77
C ASN A 54 2.84 -4.23 4.17
N ILE A 55 3.34 -4.99 3.19
CA ILE A 55 3.81 -6.38 3.34
C ILE A 55 4.89 -6.47 4.42
N GLY A 56 5.75 -5.46 4.54
CA GLY A 56 6.78 -5.40 5.60
C GLY A 56 6.23 -5.13 7.01
N GLY A 57 4.98 -4.70 7.14
CA GLY A 57 4.42 -4.28 8.43
C GLY A 57 5.08 -3.02 8.99
N ALA A 58 5.53 -2.12 8.12
CA ALA A 58 6.13 -0.85 8.50
C ALA A 58 5.16 -0.02 9.34
N LYS A 59 5.67 0.55 10.43
CA LYS A 59 4.99 1.63 11.15
C LYS A 59 5.37 2.93 10.46
N TYR A 60 4.39 3.63 9.93
CA TYR A 60 4.59 4.84 9.14
C TYR A 60 3.50 5.86 9.43
N TRP A 61 3.66 7.06 8.88
CA TRP A 61 2.74 8.17 9.07
C TRP A 61 2.35 8.74 7.71
N VAL A 62 1.05 8.96 7.50
CA VAL A 62 0.51 9.48 6.23
C VAL A 62 0.46 10.99 6.21
N SER A 63 0.41 11.63 7.37
CA SER A 63 0.44 13.08 7.49
C SER A 63 0.82 13.53 8.89
N ALA A 64 1.36 14.74 8.97
CA ALA A 64 1.56 15.47 10.21
C ALA A 64 1.23 16.94 9.97
N HIS A 65 0.23 17.44 10.69
CA HIS A 65 -0.21 18.83 10.54
C HIS A 65 0.41 19.73 11.60
N ARG A 66 0.65 19.20 12.81
CA ARG A 66 1.34 19.85 13.94
C ARG A 66 1.98 18.76 14.82
N ASN A 67 2.83 19.16 15.75
CA ASN A 67 3.57 18.28 16.67
C ASN A 67 2.71 17.26 17.46
N ASN A 68 1.43 17.56 17.66
CA ASN A 68 0.47 16.71 18.38
C ASN A 68 -0.67 16.17 17.49
N LEU A 69 -0.60 16.37 16.17
CA LEU A 69 -1.60 15.93 15.21
C LEU A 69 -0.92 15.19 14.07
N ILE A 70 -0.60 13.92 14.33
CA ILE A 70 0.12 13.02 13.43
C ILE A 70 -0.79 11.83 13.12
N THR A 71 -1.03 11.56 11.85
CA THR A 71 -1.91 10.47 11.41
C THR A 71 -1.07 9.23 11.09
N PRO A 72 -1.24 8.14 11.85
CA PRO A 72 -0.55 6.90 11.52
C PRO A 72 -1.09 6.32 10.20
N GLY A 73 -0.19 5.65 9.48
CA GLY A 73 -0.56 4.87 8.31
C GLY A 73 -1.32 3.59 8.65
N ALA A 74 -1.98 3.02 7.65
CA ALA A 74 -2.70 1.77 7.82
C ALA A 74 -1.75 0.61 8.15
N PRO A 75 -2.14 -0.32 9.03
CA PRO A 75 -1.41 -1.56 9.21
C PRO A 75 -1.43 -2.39 7.91
N ARG A 76 -0.71 -3.52 7.89
CA ARG A 76 -0.78 -4.47 6.78
C ARG A 76 -2.24 -4.83 6.49
N SER A 77 -2.63 -4.73 5.22
CA SER A 77 -3.98 -5.04 4.76
C SER A 77 -3.93 -5.85 3.47
N ALA A 78 -5.02 -6.58 3.20
CA ALA A 78 -5.17 -7.32 1.96
C ALA A 78 -6.59 -7.13 1.42
N LEU A 79 -6.70 -6.90 0.11
CA LEU A 79 -7.97 -6.78 -0.59
C LEU A 79 -8.03 -7.83 -1.71
N VAL A 80 -9.06 -8.65 -1.68
CA VAL A 80 -9.37 -9.62 -2.73
C VAL A 80 -10.56 -9.11 -3.53
N THR A 81 -10.40 -9.05 -4.84
CA THR A 81 -11.42 -8.57 -5.78
C THR A 81 -11.76 -9.67 -6.78
N LEU A 82 -13.04 -9.93 -6.96
CA LEU A 82 -13.57 -10.77 -8.04
C LEU A 82 -14.38 -9.90 -9.00
N ASN A 83 -14.08 -9.99 -10.29
CA ASN A 83 -14.77 -9.26 -11.35
C ASN A 83 -15.50 -10.25 -12.26
N VAL A 84 -16.77 -9.98 -12.53
CA VAL A 84 -17.61 -10.74 -13.46
C VAL A 84 -18.11 -9.81 -14.55
N LYS A 85 -17.91 -10.21 -15.81
CA LYS A 85 -18.39 -9.53 -17.01
C LYS A 85 -19.55 -10.33 -17.61
N PHE A 86 -20.65 -9.65 -17.90
CA PHE A 86 -21.88 -10.22 -18.45
C PHE A 86 -22.05 -9.81 -19.91
#